data_AF-A0A6I4XFH9-F1
#
_entry.id   AF-A0A6I4XFH9-F1
#
_cell.length_a   1.000
_cell.length_b   1.000
_cell.length_c   1.000
_cell.angle_alpha   90.00
_cell.angle_beta   90.00
_cell.angle_gamma   90.00
#
_symmetry.space_group_name_H-M   'P 1'
#
loop_
_entity.id
_entity.type
_entity.pdbx_description
1 polymer ?
#
loop_
_entity_poly.entity_id
_entity_poly.type
_entity_poly.pdbx_seq_one_letter_code
_entity_poly.pdbx_strand_id
1 'polypeptide(L)'
;MKKICFVLTASNGLSYTTLSPAFFFADYSELKNYFANDYDVSINYFRDKDQVDYLVVPDPFVPFDNENDLPIINVPANYFVTKDYKQIKNTLAAFFINNP
;
A
#
# COMPACT_ATOMS: atom_id res chain seq x y z
N MET A 1 3.44 -16.82 -2.12
CA MET A 1 3.74 -15.43 -2.52
C MET A 1 3.19 -14.55 -1.42
N LYS A 2 3.93 -13.55 -0.93
CA LYS A 2 3.43 -12.66 0.13
C LYS A 2 2.28 -11.82 -0.43
N LYS A 3 1.20 -11.69 0.34
CA LYS A 3 0.02 -10.91 -0.05
C LYS A 3 0.12 -9.51 0.54
N ILE A 4 0.21 -8.50 -0.31
CA ILE A 4 0.36 -7.11 0.12
C ILE A 4 -0.84 -6.29 -0.33
N CYS A 5 -1.29 -5.36 0.50
CA CYS A 5 -2.26 -4.35 0.12
C CYS A 5 -1.61 -2.98 0.11
N PHE A 6 -1.64 -2.28 -1.03
CA PHE A 6 -1.34 -0.86 -1.05
C PHE A 6 -2.55 -0.08 -0.54
N VAL A 7 -2.40 0.54 0.62
CA VAL A 7 -3.46 1.35 1.24
C VAL A 7 -3.35 2.76 0.64
N LEU A 8 -4.14 3.02 -0.40
CA LEU A 8 -4.11 4.30 -1.15
C LEU A 8 -5.41 5.10 -0.98
N THR A 9 -6.46 4.44 -0.48
CA THR A 9 -7.74 5.02 -0.08
C THR A 9 -8.15 4.48 1.29
N ALA A 10 -8.59 5.35 2.19
CA ALA A 10 -9.19 4.96 3.47
C ALA A 10 -10.58 5.56 3.59
N SER A 11 -11.50 4.70 4.02
CA SER A 11 -12.81 5.03 4.52
C SER A 11 -12.69 5.56 5.94
N ASN A 12 -13.36 6.66 6.22
CA ASN A 12 -13.59 7.16 7.56
C ASN A 12 -15.02 6.82 8.06
N GLY A 13 -15.66 5.81 7.47
CA GLY A 13 -17.03 5.39 7.79
C GLY A 13 -18.14 6.21 7.11
N LEU A 14 -17.81 7.38 6.54
CA LEU A 14 -18.77 8.24 5.83
C LEU A 14 -18.43 8.43 4.35
N SER A 15 -17.14 8.38 3.98
CA SER A 15 -16.69 8.47 2.59
C SER A 15 -15.34 7.78 2.39
N TYR A 16 -15.02 7.44 1.13
CA TYR A 16 -13.69 7.01 0.73
C TYR A 16 -12.86 8.25 0.43
N THR A 17 -11.83 8.47 1.23
CA THR A 17 -10.84 9.53 0.99
C THR A 17 -9.60 8.90 0.40
N THR A 18 -9.10 9.46 -0.70
CA THR A 18 -7.76 9.14 -1.19
C THR A 18 -6.76 9.76 -0.22
N LEU A 19 -5.71 9.01 0.08
CA LEU A 19 -4.89 9.29 1.28
C LEU A 19 -3.84 10.37 1.05
N SER A 20 -3.77 10.87 -0.18
CA SER A 20 -3.12 12.11 -0.53
C SER A 20 -3.81 12.75 -1.74
N PRO A 21 -3.85 14.09 -1.84
CA PRO A 21 -4.25 14.82 -3.04
C PRO A 21 -3.60 14.31 -4.33
N ALA A 22 -2.36 13.82 -4.23
CA ALA A 22 -1.61 13.27 -5.35
C ALA A 22 -2.17 11.94 -5.89
N PHE A 23 -3.04 11.27 -5.14
CA PHE A 23 -3.62 9.95 -5.43
C PHE A 23 -5.06 10.02 -5.95
N PHE A 24 -5.65 11.21 -6.11
CA PHE A 24 -7.03 11.37 -6.61
C PHE A 24 -7.25 10.92 -8.05
N PHE A 25 -6.20 10.91 -8.88
CA PHE A 25 -6.30 10.63 -10.33
C PHE A 25 -5.38 9.48 -10.78
N ALA A 26 -4.79 8.77 -9.83
CA ALA A 26 -3.82 7.73 -10.15
C ALA A 26 -4.54 6.44 -10.56
N ASP A 27 -4.35 6.04 -11.82
CA ASP A 27 -4.59 4.66 -12.25
C ASP A 27 -3.53 3.77 -11.59
N TYR A 28 -3.95 2.94 -10.65
CA TYR A 28 -3.07 2.02 -9.92
C TYR A 28 -2.81 0.71 -10.66
N SER A 29 -3.35 0.54 -11.87
CA SER A 29 -3.10 -0.65 -12.69
C SER A 29 -1.61 -0.83 -12.97
N GLU A 30 -0.89 0.27 -13.20
CA GLU A 30 0.56 0.24 -13.43
C GLU A 30 1.33 -0.23 -12.19
N LEU A 31 1.03 0.33 -11.02
CA LEU A 31 1.60 -0.11 -9.73
C LEU A 31 1.30 -1.60 -9.52
N LYS A 32 0.03 -2.00 -9.63
CA LYS A 32 -0.37 -3.40 -9.44
C LYS A 32 0.38 -4.33 -10.39
N ASN A 33 0.44 -4.00 -11.67
CA ASN A 33 1.12 -4.82 -12.68
C ASN A 33 2.62 -4.90 -12.44
N TYR A 34 3.26 -3.82 -12.00
CA TYR A 34 4.69 -3.82 -11.67
C TYR A 34 5.01 -4.81 -10.54
N PHE A 35 4.20 -4.81 -9.48
CA PHE A 35 4.43 -5.63 -8.30
C PHE A 35 3.82 -7.05 -8.37
N ALA A 36 2.88 -7.31 -9.28
CA ALA A 36 2.20 -8.60 -9.44
C ALA A 36 3.14 -9.77 -9.77
N ASN A 37 4.35 -9.50 -10.27
CA ASN A 37 5.34 -10.54 -10.54
C ASN A 37 6.04 -11.04 -9.26
N ASP A 38 6.09 -10.20 -8.22
CA ASP A 38 6.82 -10.49 -6.98
C ASP A 38 5.87 -10.78 -5.80
N TYR A 39 4.65 -10.24 -5.85
CA TYR A 39 3.67 -10.26 -4.77
C TYR A 39 2.26 -10.53 -5.28
N ASP A 40 1.40 -11.04 -4.41
CA ASP A 40 -0.05 -11.02 -4.63
C ASP A 40 -0.57 -9.65 -4.16
N VAL A 41 -0.99 -8.81 -5.11
CA VAL A 41 -1.20 -7.37 -4.89
C VAL A 41 -2.68 -7.03 -4.84
N SER A 42 -3.10 -6.50 -3.69
CA SER A 42 -4.34 -5.74 -3.54
C SER A 42 -4.07 -4.23 -3.53
N ILE A 43 -5.06 -3.47 -4.00
CA ILE A 43 -5.14 -2.00 -3.91
C ILE A 43 -6.44 -1.56 -3.23
N ASN A 44 -7.19 -2.51 -2.66
CA ASN A 44 -8.48 -2.27 -2.02
C ASN A 44 -8.48 -2.89 -0.63
N TYR A 45 -8.02 -2.10 0.33
CA TYR A 45 -7.94 -2.50 1.73
C TYR A 45 -9.30 -2.96 2.27
N PHE A 46 -10.39 -2.23 2.05
CA PHE A 46 -11.72 -2.58 2.61
C PHE A 46 -12.23 -3.94 2.16
N ARG A 47 -11.98 -4.29 0.89
CA ARG A 47 -12.44 -5.57 0.33
C ARG A 47 -11.53 -6.72 0.73
N ASP A 48 -10.22 -6.48 0.77
CA ASP A 48 -9.22 -7.54 0.80
C ASP A 48 -8.47 -7.63 2.15
N LYS A 49 -8.80 -6.81 3.15
CA LYS A 49 -8.13 -6.74 4.47
C LYS A 49 -8.03 -8.08 5.19
N ASP A 50 -8.99 -8.98 5.00
CA ASP A 50 -8.99 -10.31 5.65
C ASP A 50 -8.17 -11.35 4.89
N GLN A 51 -7.62 -10.97 3.74
CA GLN A 51 -6.94 -11.87 2.80
C GLN A 51 -5.48 -11.50 2.54
N VAL A 52 -5.01 -10.37 3.08
CA VAL A 52 -3.65 -9.86 2.89
C VAL A 52 -2.82 -10.03 4.14
N ASP A 53 -1.51 -10.20 3.96
CA ASP A 53 -0.57 -10.44 5.05
C ASP A 53 0.08 -9.13 5.55
N TYR A 54 0.22 -8.13 4.67
CA TYR A 54 0.92 -6.87 4.95
C TYR A 54 0.20 -5.67 4.34
N LEU A 55 0.31 -4.52 5.00
CA LEU A 55 -0.17 -3.24 4.50
C LEU A 55 1.03 -2.37 4.08
N VAL A 56 1.03 -1.91 2.83
CA VAL A 56 2.00 -0.95 2.33
C VAL A 56 1.37 0.43 2.36
N VAL A 57 1.92 1.30 3.20
CA VAL A 57 1.32 2.57 3.57
C VAL A 57 2.26 3.72 3.22
N PRO A 58 1.82 4.69 2.39
CA PRO A 58 2.55 5.93 2.14
C PRO A 58 2.81 6.74 3.43
N ASP A 59 4.05 7.18 3.70
CA ASP A 59 4.42 8.00 4.87
C ASP A 59 4.95 9.39 4.43
N PRO A 60 4.45 10.52 4.95
CA PRO A 60 3.35 10.66 5.92
C PRO A 60 2.00 10.20 5.39
N PHE A 61 1.19 9.64 6.30
CA PHE A 61 -0.16 9.15 6.04
C PHE A 61 -1.20 9.75 6.95
N VAL A 62 -2.44 9.89 6.46
CA VAL A 62 -3.56 10.14 7.37
C VAL A 62 -3.87 8.85 8.16
N PRO A 63 -4.20 8.95 9.46
CA PRO A 63 -4.57 7.78 10.24
C PRO A 63 -5.74 7.01 9.61
N PHE A 64 -5.67 5.68 9.64
CA PHE A 64 -6.76 4.77 9.27
C PHE A 64 -6.85 3.66 10.30
N ASP A 65 -8.00 2.99 10.35
CA ASP A 65 -8.21 1.85 11.25
C ASP A 65 -7.68 0.56 10.63
N ASN A 66 -6.61 0.02 11.23
CA ASN A 66 -6.06 -1.27 10.89
C ASN A 66 -6.76 -2.37 11.69
N GLU A 67 -8.01 -2.66 11.33
CA GLU A 67 -8.90 -3.54 12.11
C GLU A 67 -8.33 -4.93 12.40
N ASN A 68 -7.42 -5.41 11.55
CA ASN A 68 -6.81 -6.74 11.65
C ASN A 68 -5.40 -6.71 12.28
N ASP A 69 -4.95 -5.56 12.79
CA ASP A 69 -3.60 -5.35 13.36
C ASP A 69 -2.47 -5.88 12.44
N LEU A 70 -2.67 -5.76 11.12
CA LEU A 70 -1.73 -6.27 10.13
C LEU A 70 -0.40 -5.49 10.17
N PRO A 71 0.75 -6.14 9.92
CA PRO A 71 2.02 -5.45 9.83
C PRO A 71 2.03 -4.36 8.75
N ILE A 72 2.47 -3.16 9.14
CA ILE A 72 2.55 -1.99 8.26
C ILE A 72 3.99 -1.80 7.77
N ILE A 73 4.15 -1.67 6.45
CA ILE A 73 5.38 -1.28 5.77
C ILE A 73 5.22 0.17 5.33
N ASN A 74 5.84 1.08 6.07
CA ASN A 74 5.85 2.49 5.72
C ASN A 74 6.80 2.74 4.55
N VAL A 75 6.28 3.40 3.52
CA VAL A 75 7.03 3.74 2.31
C VAL A 75 6.88 5.24 2.08
N PRO A 76 7.97 6.00 1.85
CA PRO A 76 7.88 7.43 1.60
C PRO A 76 6.84 7.78 0.51
N ALA A 77 5.89 8.66 0.87
CA ALA A 77 4.77 9.01 0.00
C ALA A 77 5.22 9.60 -1.34
N ASN A 78 6.37 10.30 -1.34
CA ASN A 78 6.98 10.86 -2.55
C ASN A 78 7.26 9.79 -3.62
N TYR A 79 7.62 8.55 -3.26
CA TYR A 79 7.89 7.49 -4.22
C TYR A 79 6.64 7.07 -4.99
N PHE A 80 5.46 7.12 -4.37
CA PHE A 80 4.20 6.86 -5.06
C PHE A 80 3.84 8.03 -5.99
N VAL A 81 4.05 9.27 -5.56
CA VAL A 81 3.78 10.48 -6.37
C VAL A 81 4.68 10.53 -7.60
N THR A 82 5.96 10.23 -7.45
CA THR A 82 6.93 10.21 -8.56
C THR A 82 6.95 8.88 -9.33
N LYS A 83 6.10 7.91 -8.95
CA LYS A 83 6.09 6.54 -9.50
C LYS A 83 7.45 5.84 -9.45
N ASP A 84 8.23 6.08 -8.40
CA ASP A 84 9.51 5.40 -8.17
C ASP A 84 9.29 3.99 -7.60
N TYR A 85 8.71 3.11 -8.42
CA TYR A 85 8.39 1.73 -8.03
C TYR A 85 9.63 0.93 -7.63
N LYS A 86 10.81 1.31 -8.12
CA LYS A 86 12.08 0.69 -7.73
C LYS A 86 12.37 0.97 -6.26
N GLN A 87 12.24 2.21 -5.80
CA GLN A 87 12.46 2.53 -4.39
C GLN A 87 11.39 1.94 -3.47
N ILE A 88 10.14 1.89 -3.92
CA ILE A 88 9.09 1.16 -3.20
C ILE A 88 9.49 -0.32 -3.04
N LYS A 89 9.90 -0.99 -4.13
CA LYS A 89 10.34 -2.40 -4.10
C LYS A 89 11.54 -2.62 -3.19
N ASN A 90 12.52 -1.71 -3.22
CA ASN A 90 13.68 -1.77 -2.31
C ASN A 90 13.26 -1.66 -0.84
N THR A 91 12.30 -0.79 -0.54
CA THR A 91 11.78 -0.61 0.83
C THR A 91 11.10 -1.89 1.32
N LEU A 92 10.25 -2.49 0.48
CA LEU A 92 9.62 -3.78 0.78
C LEU A 92 10.65 -4.89 0.99
N ALA A 93 11.64 -4.99 0.11
CA ALA A 93 12.70 -5.99 0.22
C ALA A 93 13.50 -5.82 1.53
N ALA A 94 13.88 -4.59 1.88
CA ALA A 94 14.58 -4.29 3.13
C ALA A 94 13.73 -4.67 4.35
N PHE A 95 12.43 -4.38 4.32
CA PHE A 95 11.51 -4.78 5.40
C PHE A 95 11.49 -6.29 5.60
N PHE A 96 11.33 -7.07 4.53
CA PHE A 96 11.28 -8.54 4.61
C PHE A 96 12.63 -9.20 4.92
N ILE A 97 13.76 -8.54 4.64
CA ILE A 97 15.07 -9.00 5.09
C ILE A 97 15.20 -8.84 6.61
N ASN A 98 14.73 -7.71 7.14
CA ASN A 98 14.81 -7.41 8.57
C ASN A 98 13.72 -8.12 9.40
N ASN A 99 12.66 -8.61 8.73
CA ASN A 99 11.54 -9.34 9.32
C ASN A 99 11.26 -10.60 8.47
N PRO A 100 12.10 -11.66 8.60
CA PRO A 100 12.05 -12.85 7.76
C PRO A 100 10.79 -13.70 7.93
#